data_AF-A0AAD6WYK5-F1
#
_entry.id   AF-A0AAD6WYK5-F1
#
_cell.length_a   1.000
_cell.length_b   1.000
_cell.length_c   1.000
_cell.angle_alpha   90.00
_cell.angle_beta   90.00
_cell.angle_gamma   90.00
#
_symmetry.space_group_name_H-M   'P 1'
#
loop_
_entity.id
_entity.type
_entity.pdbx_description
1 polymer ?
#
loop_
_entity_poly.entity_id
_entity_poly.type
_entity_poly.pdbx_seq_one_letter_code
_entity_poly.pdbx_strand_id
1 'polypeptide(L)'
;MLAESDLTLCLPPCTPTFYSDAHKSWSTLDLVFATPRLADTVTKCVVSGGFGSDHRCIDVTIDITLGKSEPPPQYRWRDTDWEAFSKVVGDACETDRVGERAQQISTTDDLEALVGDLLDGYVAAMESTVPVAEKSAFSKRWFTADLKKMLRELNTLKN
;
A
#
# COMPACT_ATOMS: atom_id res chain seq x y z
N MET A 1 34.26 -2.96 3.59
CA MET A 1 33.97 -4.12 4.48
C MET A 1 32.85 -3.72 5.46
N LEU A 2 32.01 -4.61 6.01
CA LEU A 2 30.94 -4.21 6.95
C LEU A 2 31.45 -3.39 8.16
N ALA A 3 32.71 -3.59 8.56
CA ALA A 3 33.40 -2.79 9.58
C ALA A 3 33.64 -1.32 9.18
N GLU A 4 33.54 -0.97 7.90
CA GLU A 4 33.63 0.39 7.37
C GLU A 4 32.25 1.04 7.22
N SER A 5 31.17 0.30 7.47
CA SER A 5 29.80 0.81 7.47
C SER A 5 29.39 1.09 8.91
N ASP A 6 28.79 2.25 9.16
CA ASP A 6 28.28 2.63 10.48
C ASP A 6 26.99 1.84 10.77
N LEU A 7 27.15 0.56 11.12
CA LEU A 7 26.07 -0.39 11.37
C LEU A 7 26.28 -1.07 12.73
N THR A 8 25.21 -1.16 13.50
CA THR A 8 25.17 -1.81 14.81
C THR A 8 24.51 -3.19 14.68
N LEU A 9 25.17 -4.22 15.22
CA LEU A 9 24.61 -5.56 15.31
C LEU A 9 23.50 -5.57 16.38
N CYS A 10 22.26 -5.79 15.95
CA CYS A 10 21.07 -5.79 16.82
C CYS A 10 20.80 -7.17 17.42
N LEU A 11 21.11 -8.25 16.70
CA LEU A 11 21.01 -9.61 17.24
C LEU A 11 22.20 -9.86 18.17
N PRO A 12 22.00 -10.37 19.41
CA PRO A 12 23.12 -10.63 20.30
C PRO A 12 24.19 -11.53 19.64
N PRO A 13 25.49 -11.21 19.82
CA PRO A 13 26.56 -12.02 19.27
C PRO A 13 26.43 -13.50 19.66
N CYS A 14 26.86 -14.39 18.77
CA CYS A 14 26.83 -15.85 18.99
C CYS A 14 25.42 -16.43 19.22
N THR A 15 24.36 -15.76 18.79
CA THR A 15 23.00 -16.31 18.84
C THR A 15 22.85 -17.44 17.82
N PRO A 16 22.50 -18.68 18.22
CA PRO A 16 22.29 -19.79 17.29
C PRO A 16 21.12 -19.51 16.34
N THR A 17 21.36 -19.49 15.03
CA THR A 17 20.30 -19.27 14.03
C THR A 17 20.12 -20.44 13.08
N PHE A 18 21.10 -21.35 12.99
CA PHE A 18 21.04 -22.52 12.13
C PHE A 18 21.48 -23.78 12.87
N TYR A 19 20.78 -24.88 12.64
CA TYR A 19 21.16 -26.21 13.10
C TYR A 19 21.51 -27.11 11.92
N SER A 20 22.75 -27.59 11.88
CA SER A 20 23.14 -28.60 10.90
C SER A 20 22.77 -29.99 11.38
N ASP A 21 21.86 -30.67 10.69
CA ASP A 21 21.58 -32.07 11.01
C ASP A 21 22.77 -33.00 10.69
N ALA A 22 23.55 -32.67 9.65
CA ALA A 22 24.74 -33.44 9.27
C ALA A 22 25.86 -33.36 10.31
N HIS A 23 26.07 -32.17 10.90
CA HIS A 23 27.14 -31.95 11.89
C HIS A 23 26.66 -31.97 13.33
N LYS A 24 25.34 -32.10 13.56
CA LYS A 24 24.67 -32.08 14.86
C LYS A 24 25.11 -30.89 15.72
N SER A 25 25.22 -29.73 15.09
CA SER A 25 25.78 -28.52 15.70
C SER A 25 24.99 -27.28 15.32
N TRP A 26 25.12 -26.25 16.17
CA TRP A 26 24.51 -24.95 15.96
C TRP A 26 25.55 -23.95 15.43
N SER A 27 25.12 -23.06 14.55
CA SER A 27 25.91 -21.91 14.10
C SER A 27 25.07 -20.63 14.04
N THR A 28 25.77 -19.49 14.00
CA THR A 28 25.21 -18.16 13.80
C THR A 28 25.53 -17.72 12.38
N LEU A 29 24.57 -17.86 11.48
CA LEU A 29 24.72 -17.48 10.07
C LEU A 29 23.89 -16.25 9.72
N ASP A 30 22.77 -16.08 10.42
CA ASP A 30 21.80 -15.01 10.19
C ASP A 30 22.07 -13.88 11.20
N LEU A 31 22.26 -12.66 10.68
CA LEU A 31 22.60 -11.48 11.48
C LEU A 31 21.63 -10.35 11.17
N VAL A 32 21.36 -9.50 12.16
CA VAL A 32 20.53 -8.30 12.00
C VAL A 32 21.39 -7.08 12.31
N PHE A 33 21.57 -6.22 11.30
CA PHE A 33 22.27 -4.95 11.44
C PHE A 33 21.31 -3.79 11.19
N ALA A 34 21.52 -2.69 11.89
CA ALA A 34 20.80 -1.44 11.68
C ALA A 34 21.76 -0.26 11.73
N THR A 35 21.40 0.86 11.10
CA THR A 35 22.10 2.13 11.34
C THR A 35 21.92 2.54 12.81
N PRO A 36 22.84 3.32 13.40
CA PRO A 36 22.78 3.67 14.83
C PRO A 36 21.41 4.21 15.25
N ARG A 37 20.87 5.14 14.46
CA ARG A 37 19.54 5.73 14.72
C ARG A 37 18.39 4.73 14.75
N LEU A 38 18.44 3.69 13.91
CA LEU A 38 17.42 2.66 13.89
C LEU A 38 17.68 1.64 15.01
N ALA A 39 18.94 1.32 15.30
CA ALA A 39 19.31 0.43 16.40
C ALA A 39 18.79 0.94 17.76
N ASP A 40 18.83 2.25 18.00
CA ASP A 40 18.28 2.88 19.21
C ASP A 40 16.77 2.64 19.39
N THR A 41 16.05 2.36 18.30
CA THR A 41 14.61 2.07 18.33
C THR A 41 14.29 0.58 18.39
N VAL A 42 15.28 -0.31 18.26
CA VAL A 42 15.07 -1.76 18.37
C VAL A 42 14.89 -2.13 19.84
N THR A 43 13.67 -2.47 20.24
CA THR A 43 13.35 -2.87 21.62
C THR A 43 13.52 -4.37 21.87
N LYS A 44 13.56 -5.18 20.81
CA LYS A 44 13.78 -6.62 20.89
C LYS A 44 14.38 -7.13 19.59
N CYS A 45 15.40 -7.99 19.69
CA CYS A 45 15.93 -8.76 18.56
C CYS A 45 16.36 -10.13 19.09
N VAL A 46 15.56 -11.17 18.84
CA VAL A 46 15.77 -12.51 19.40
C VAL A 46 15.39 -13.58 18.39
N VAL A 47 15.94 -14.79 18.57
CA VAL A 47 15.49 -15.95 17.79
C VAL A 47 14.18 -16.52 18.31
N SER A 48 13.31 -16.91 17.38
CA SER A 48 12.09 -17.67 17.62
C SER A 48 12.16 -19.02 16.88
N GLY A 49 11.54 -20.04 17.48
CA GLY A 49 11.45 -21.39 16.90
C GLY A 49 10.03 -21.69 16.42
N GLY A 50 9.87 -22.78 15.66
CA GLY A 50 8.54 -23.35 15.39
C GLY A 50 8.07 -23.39 13.93
N PHE A 51 8.96 -23.21 12.96
CA PHE A 51 8.58 -23.22 11.53
C PHE A 51 9.01 -24.48 10.77
N GLY A 52 9.48 -25.52 11.46
CA GLY A 52 9.90 -26.78 10.84
C GLY A 52 11.14 -26.68 9.95
N SER A 53 11.89 -25.58 10.05
CA SER A 53 13.17 -25.35 9.36
C SER A 53 14.35 -25.61 10.31
N ASP A 54 15.49 -25.97 9.72
CA ASP A 54 16.82 -25.97 10.31
C ASP A 54 17.34 -24.56 10.66
N HIS A 55 16.74 -23.52 10.10
CA HIS A 55 16.91 -22.13 10.53
C HIS A 55 15.88 -21.72 11.59
N ARG A 56 16.32 -20.88 12.53
CA ARG A 56 15.47 -20.15 13.47
C ARG A 56 15.07 -18.82 12.85
N CYS A 57 13.81 -18.45 13.05
CA CYS A 57 13.33 -17.12 12.71
C CYS A 57 13.96 -16.10 13.68
N ILE A 58 14.15 -14.86 13.23
CA ILE A 58 14.58 -13.75 14.08
C ILE A 58 13.43 -12.76 14.18
N ASP A 59 12.92 -12.58 15.39
CA ASP A 59 11.88 -11.60 15.70
C ASP A 59 12.55 -10.28 16.07
N VAL A 60 12.25 -9.23 15.31
CA VAL A 60 12.70 -7.85 15.58
C VAL A 60 11.49 -7.00 15.94
N THR A 61 11.53 -6.34 17.09
CA THR A 61 10.55 -5.34 17.50
C THR A 61 11.23 -3.98 17.48
N ILE A 62 10.59 -3.04 16.78
CA ILE A 62 11.09 -1.67 16.62
C ILE A 62 10.01 -0.75 17.17
N ASP A 63 10.37 0.09 18.12
CA ASP A 63 9.51 1.13 18.67
C ASP A 63 9.60 2.38 17.80
N ILE A 64 8.70 2.43 16.82
CA ILE A 64 8.56 3.57 15.91
C ILE A 64 7.16 4.11 16.02
N THR A 65 7.08 5.44 16.16
CA THR A 65 5.82 6.16 16.01
C THR A 65 5.45 6.17 14.53
N LEU A 66 4.78 5.12 14.07
CA LEU A 66 4.17 5.13 12.76
C LEU A 66 3.02 6.13 12.79
N GLY A 67 3.15 7.22 12.02
CA GLY A 67 2.00 8.05 11.70
C GLY A 67 0.89 7.15 11.15
N LYS A 68 -0.34 7.32 11.64
CA LYS A 68 -1.49 6.64 11.02
C LYS A 68 -1.59 7.14 9.58
N SER A 69 -1.10 6.35 8.64
CA SER A 69 -1.39 6.57 7.23
C SER A 69 -2.85 6.20 7.05
N GLU A 70 -3.70 7.19 6.80
CA GLU A 70 -5.04 6.88 6.33
C GLU A 70 -4.90 6.25 4.94
N PRO A 71 -5.42 5.03 4.72
CA PRO A 71 -5.37 4.45 3.40
C PRO A 71 -6.11 5.40 2.43
N PRO A 72 -5.59 5.59 1.20
CA PRO A 72 -6.19 6.49 0.24
C PRO A 72 -7.67 6.12 0.00
N PRO A 73 -8.52 7.09 -0.39
CA PRO A 73 -9.92 6.83 -0.68
C PRO A 73 -10.05 5.70 -1.71
N GLN A 74 -10.92 4.75 -1.43
CA GLN A 74 -11.17 3.64 -2.34
C GLN A 74 -12.35 4.00 -3.25
N TYR A 75 -12.06 4.32 -4.50
CA TYR A 75 -13.07 4.64 -5.51
C TYR A 75 -13.82 3.39 -5.99
N ARG A 76 -15.15 3.46 -6.04
CA ARG A 76 -16.05 2.40 -6.50
C ARG A 76 -16.38 2.56 -7.98
N TRP A 77 -15.38 2.32 -8.83
CA TRP A 77 -15.51 2.44 -10.29
C TRP A 77 -16.66 1.66 -10.93
N ARG A 78 -17.07 0.54 -10.32
CA ARG A 78 -18.20 -0.27 -10.83
C ARG A 78 -19.56 0.41 -10.62
N ASP A 79 -19.64 1.34 -9.68
CA ASP A 79 -20.86 2.04 -9.33
C ASP A 79 -20.87 3.49 -9.87
N THR A 80 -19.89 3.83 -10.71
CA THR A 80 -19.78 5.14 -11.36
C THR A 80 -20.88 5.32 -12.40
N ASP A 81 -21.52 6.48 -12.39
CA ASP A 81 -22.30 6.96 -13.52
C ASP A 81 -21.36 7.44 -14.62
N TRP A 82 -21.16 6.58 -15.63
CA TRP A 82 -20.22 6.85 -16.72
C TRP A 82 -20.66 8.00 -17.64
N GLU A 83 -21.96 8.29 -17.72
CA GLU A 83 -22.46 9.40 -18.53
C GLU A 83 -22.13 10.72 -17.85
N ALA A 84 -22.38 10.82 -16.53
CA ALA A 84 -21.98 11.97 -15.73
C ALA A 84 -20.45 12.17 -15.72
N PHE A 85 -19.68 11.08 -15.52
CA PHE A 85 -18.22 11.12 -15.55
C PHE A 85 -17.70 11.65 -16.90
N SER A 86 -18.19 11.09 -18.01
CA SER A 86 -17.75 11.47 -19.36
C SER A 86 -18.08 12.93 -19.67
N LYS A 87 -19.23 13.42 -19.19
CA LYS A 87 -19.60 14.82 -19.33
C LYS A 87 -18.60 15.73 -18.60
N VAL A 88 -18.25 15.44 -17.35
CA VAL A 88 -17.30 16.28 -16.59
C VAL A 88 -15.91 16.29 -17.25
N VAL A 89 -15.44 15.15 -17.75
CA VAL A 89 -14.17 15.09 -18.51
C VAL A 89 -14.26 15.90 -19.81
N GLY A 90 -15.39 15.80 -20.53
CA GLY A 90 -15.63 16.57 -21.75
C GLY A 90 -15.62 18.07 -21.50
N ASP A 91 -16.38 18.52 -20.49
CA ASP A 91 -16.46 19.93 -20.08
C ASP A 91 -15.07 20.47 -19.68
N ALA A 92 -14.25 19.69 -19.00
CA ALA A 92 -12.87 20.04 -18.68
C ALA A 92 -12.01 20.17 -19.95
N CYS A 93 -12.08 19.20 -20.87
CA CYS A 93 -11.36 19.24 -22.14
C CYS A 93 -11.74 20.46 -22.99
N GLU A 94 -13.01 20.85 -22.99
CA GLU A 94 -13.52 22.04 -23.67
C GLU A 94 -13.02 23.32 -23.02
N THR A 95 -13.09 23.40 -21.69
CA THR A 95 -12.62 24.55 -20.89
C THR A 95 -11.13 24.81 -21.12
N ASP A 96 -10.32 23.76 -21.10
CA ASP A 96 -8.87 23.84 -21.31
C ASP A 96 -8.48 23.86 -22.79
N ARG A 97 -9.47 23.85 -23.69
CA ARG A 97 -9.31 23.88 -25.15
C ARG A 97 -8.31 22.83 -25.65
N VAL A 98 -8.36 21.65 -25.04
CA VAL A 98 -7.40 20.54 -25.28
C VAL A 98 -7.27 20.25 -26.77
N GLY A 99 -8.39 20.20 -27.51
CA GLY A 99 -8.39 19.91 -28.94
C GLY A 99 -7.64 20.94 -29.79
N GLU A 100 -7.71 22.22 -29.43
CA GLU A 100 -6.97 23.29 -30.12
C GLU A 100 -5.49 23.28 -29.75
N ARG A 101 -5.19 23.12 -28.46
CA ARG A 101 -3.81 23.05 -27.96
C ARG A 101 -3.07 21.84 -28.50
N ALA A 102 -3.75 20.71 -28.67
CA ALA A 102 -3.21 19.52 -29.29
C ALA A 102 -2.74 19.73 -30.75
N GLN A 103 -3.36 20.67 -31.47
CA GLN A 103 -2.94 21.03 -32.83
C GLN A 103 -1.71 21.95 -32.88
N GLN A 104 -1.31 22.52 -31.73
CA GLN A 104 -0.25 23.52 -31.61
C GLN A 104 0.98 23.01 -30.85
N ILE A 105 1.05 21.71 -30.56
CA ILE A 105 2.20 21.09 -29.88
C ILE A 105 3.44 21.22 -30.76
N SER A 106 4.46 21.92 -30.25
CA SER A 106 5.70 22.17 -30.99
C SER A 106 6.93 21.67 -30.25
N THR A 107 6.84 21.50 -28.93
CA THR A 107 7.90 21.04 -28.05
C THR A 107 7.45 19.89 -27.16
N THR A 108 8.40 19.22 -26.52
CA THR A 108 8.12 18.21 -25.48
C THR A 108 7.41 18.85 -24.28
N ASP A 109 7.81 20.07 -23.90
CA ASP A 109 7.21 20.78 -22.77
C ASP A 109 5.72 21.11 -23.03
N ASP A 110 5.36 21.47 -24.27
CA ASP A 110 3.97 21.69 -24.67
C ASP A 110 3.14 20.40 -24.51
N LEU A 111 3.73 19.25 -24.84
CA LEU A 111 3.08 17.95 -24.71
C LEU A 111 2.92 17.55 -23.23
N GLU A 112 3.97 17.72 -22.43
CA GLU A 112 3.93 17.42 -21.00
C GLU A 112 2.89 18.28 -20.27
N ALA A 113 2.83 19.58 -20.58
CA ALA A 113 1.82 20.48 -20.04
C ALA A 113 0.40 20.04 -20.42
N LEU A 114 0.16 19.70 -21.69
CA LEU A 114 -1.15 19.24 -22.14
C LEU A 114 -1.58 17.93 -21.46
N VAL A 115 -0.65 16.99 -21.30
CA VAL A 115 -0.92 15.72 -20.59
C VAL A 115 -1.19 15.97 -19.12
N GLY A 116 -0.45 16.89 -18.48
CA GLY A 116 -0.69 17.31 -17.10
C GLY A 116 -2.11 17.83 -16.90
N ASP A 117 -2.53 18.79 -17.72
CA ASP A 117 -3.88 19.38 -17.65
C ASP A 117 -4.97 18.32 -17.88
N LEU A 118 -4.76 17.40 -18.82
CA LEU A 118 -5.67 16.28 -19.07
C LEU A 118 -5.81 15.34 -17.88
N LEU A 119 -4.69 15.02 -17.21
CA LEU A 119 -4.69 14.20 -16.02
C LEU A 119 -5.37 14.92 -14.85
N ASP A 120 -5.13 16.22 -14.68
CA ASP A 120 -5.77 17.03 -13.65
C ASP A 120 -7.29 17.08 -13.85
N GLY A 121 -7.75 17.31 -15.08
CA GLY A 121 -9.17 17.25 -15.44
C GLY A 121 -9.79 15.87 -15.18
N TYR A 122 -9.07 14.79 -15.50
CA TYR A 122 -9.52 13.42 -15.21
C TYR A 122 -9.61 13.14 -13.71
N VAL A 123 -8.63 13.58 -12.92
CA VAL A 123 -8.61 13.42 -11.45
C VAL A 123 -9.77 14.21 -10.85
N ALA A 124 -10.01 15.45 -11.27
CA ALA A 124 -11.14 16.25 -10.81
C ALA A 124 -12.49 15.59 -11.15
N ALA A 125 -12.61 15.00 -12.34
CA ALA A 125 -13.80 14.23 -12.72
C ALA A 125 -13.99 12.99 -11.83
N MET A 126 -12.90 12.25 -11.54
CA MET A 126 -12.91 11.12 -10.62
C MET A 126 -13.40 11.53 -9.23
N GLU A 127 -12.80 12.57 -8.65
CA GLU A 127 -13.11 13.02 -7.29
C GLU A 127 -14.55 13.52 -7.14
N SER A 128 -15.12 14.11 -8.20
CA SER A 128 -16.48 14.66 -8.18
C SER A 128 -17.58 13.64 -8.50
N THR A 129 -17.29 12.61 -9.29
CA THR A 129 -18.35 11.72 -9.82
C THR A 129 -18.21 10.26 -9.41
N VAL A 130 -17.03 9.79 -9.00
CA VAL A 130 -16.82 8.39 -8.64
C VAL A 130 -17.12 8.20 -7.15
N PRO A 131 -18.09 7.35 -6.77
CA PRO A 131 -18.42 7.16 -5.37
C PRO A 131 -17.22 6.60 -4.58
N VAL A 132 -16.91 7.21 -3.44
CA VAL A 132 -15.89 6.71 -2.51
C VAL A 132 -16.52 5.66 -1.59
N ALA A 133 -15.83 4.54 -1.38
CA ALA A 133 -16.29 3.50 -0.48
C ALA A 133 -16.28 4.00 0.97
N GLU A 134 -17.41 3.86 1.66
CA GLU A 134 -17.50 4.16 3.10
C GLU A 134 -16.64 3.17 3.91
N LYS A 135 -15.70 3.72 4.67
CA LYS A 135 -14.93 3.00 5.67
C LYS A 135 -15.84 2.74 6.88
N SER A 136 -16.43 1.55 6.96
CA SER A 136 -17.17 1.08 8.13
C SER A 136 -16.48 -0.15 8.71
N ALA A 137 -16.55 -0.33 10.04
CA ALA A 137 -16.07 -1.53 10.74
C ALA A 137 -16.74 -2.82 10.23
N PHE A 138 -17.89 -2.70 9.56
CA PHE A 138 -18.64 -3.80 8.98
C PHE A 138 -18.44 -3.93 7.46
N SER A 139 -17.68 -3.04 6.82
CA SER A 139 -17.39 -3.09 5.38
C SER A 139 -16.46 -4.27 5.08
N LYS A 140 -17.01 -5.36 4.53
CA LYS A 140 -16.23 -6.52 4.08
C LYS A 140 -16.06 -6.48 2.56
N ARG A 141 -14.83 -6.66 2.08
CA ARG A 141 -14.47 -6.62 0.63
C ARG A 141 -15.30 -7.56 -0.24
N TRP A 142 -15.79 -8.67 0.32
CA TRP A 142 -16.59 -9.67 -0.37
C TRP A 142 -18.10 -9.44 -0.28
N PHE A 143 -18.56 -8.40 0.42
CA PHE A 143 -19.98 -8.14 0.64
C PHE A 143 -20.56 -7.22 -0.45
N THR A 144 -21.10 -7.83 -1.50
CA THR A 144 -21.60 -7.15 -2.71
C THR A 144 -23.00 -6.54 -2.54
N ALA A 145 -23.43 -5.72 -3.50
CA ALA A 145 -24.79 -5.16 -3.54
C ALA A 145 -25.87 -6.26 -3.58
N ASP A 146 -25.63 -7.36 -4.30
CA ASP A 146 -26.54 -8.50 -4.35
C ASP A 146 -26.68 -9.18 -3.00
N LEU A 147 -25.57 -9.37 -2.27
CA LEU A 147 -25.60 -9.91 -0.91
C LEU A 147 -26.35 -8.96 0.06
N LYS A 148 -26.21 -7.65 -0.12
CA LYS A 148 -26.99 -6.65 0.63
C LYS A 148 -28.48 -6.75 0.31
N LYS A 149 -28.86 -7.02 -0.95
CA LYS A 149 -30.26 -7.25 -1.36
C LYS A 149 -30.82 -8.55 -0.74
N MET A 150 -30.10 -9.66 -0.87
CA MET A 150 -30.47 -10.95 -0.27
C MET A 150 -30.62 -10.86 1.26
N LEU A 151 -29.73 -10.11 1.92
CA LEU A 151 -29.83 -9.87 3.36
C LEU A 151 -31.11 -9.11 3.74
N ARG A 152 -31.50 -8.11 2.93
CA ARG A 152 -32.76 -7.37 3.16
C ARG A 152 -33.97 -8.28 2.98
N GLU A 153 -33.99 -9.09 1.93
CA GLU A 153 -35.07 -10.06 1.68
C GLU A 153 -35.19 -11.07 2.83
N LEU A 154 -34.07 -11.60 3.32
CA LEU A 154 -34.04 -12.51 4.47
C LEU A 154 -34.53 -11.84 5.75
N ASN A 155 -34.18 -10.58 6.00
CA ASN A 155 -34.66 -9.84 7.17
C ASN A 155 -36.16 -9.52 7.09
N THR A 156 -36.70 -9.30 5.90
CA THR A 156 -38.15 -9.13 5.71
C THR A 156 -38.94 -10.43 5.89
N LEU A 157 -38.35 -11.59 5.58
CA LEU A 157 -38.98 -12.91 5.78
C LEU A 157 -38.93 -13.39 7.24
N LYS A 158 -38.08 -12.79 8.07
CA LYS A 158 -37.94 -13.14 9.50
C LYS A 158 -38.87 -12.34 10.41
N ASN A 159 -39.52 -11.30 9.89
CA ASN A 159 -40.56 -10.52 10.57
C ASN A 159 -41.94 -10.98 10.09
#